data_AF-A0A835I2A9-F1
#
_entry.id   AF-A0A835I2A9-F1
#
_cell.length_a   1.000
_cell.length_b   1.000
_cell.length_c   1.000
_cell.angle_alpha   90.00
_cell.angle_beta   90.00
_cell.angle_gamma   90.00
#
_symmetry.space_group_name_H-M   'P 1'
#
loop_
_entity.id
_entity.type
_entity.pdbx_description
1 polymer ?
#
loop_
_entity_poly.entity_id
_entity_poly.type
_entity_poly.pdbx_seq_one_letter_code
_entity_poly.pdbx_strand_id
1 'polypeptide(L)'
;MPKRKVNYGKFMHGLMKENIQLNRKVLSELSMHEPYSFKALVDISRNAFPGNKKGCRCSPKARVISSLVVVVLVLSIQQHVLQSAAIFATVRRHGPFVEETRGDVLITGSVFCDQCKDGGISPLDNDYPLYAKEVSIGCHSADGEHVLVDGVTTDWYGTYWTRLDVNASDCQAVMSLGGNSLTYCGEEAGPSQQARLAFRINDTDVYTVDTLLGQPAQSMPFCLRSSSLASAPDPFVQDTPLVMLPKTPISACSHEMWTRPEYACHWGVAQPDTKVADVFGENAAKWYGTEMDLFQGLQGGDDYRKILLREGITALLNSYYNTQFTYPTLHVLDGMNRALRGTPQQALLMALWFEKANSGYGSSFPSCVLDPCS
;
A
#
# COMPACT_ATOMS: atom_id res chain seq x y z
N MET A 1 -21.39 -25.06 11.34
CA MET A 1 -21.45 -25.25 9.87
C MET A 1 -20.53 -26.39 9.46
N PRO A 2 -20.93 -27.31 8.56
CA PRO A 2 -20.10 -28.47 8.23
C PRO A 2 -18.92 -28.05 7.35
N LYS A 3 -17.70 -28.15 7.90
CA LYS A 3 -16.44 -27.91 7.19
C LYS A 3 -16.20 -29.02 6.16
N ARG A 4 -16.79 -28.94 4.97
CA ARG A 4 -16.34 -29.77 3.84
C ARG A 4 -15.01 -29.21 3.31
N LYS A 5 -13.93 -29.87 3.75
CA LYS A 5 -12.52 -29.61 3.42
C LYS A 5 -12.33 -29.70 1.90
N VAL A 6 -11.90 -28.62 1.24
CA VAL A 6 -11.51 -28.67 -0.18
C VAL A 6 -10.12 -29.28 -0.24
N ASN A 7 -9.93 -30.31 -1.05
CA ASN A 7 -8.61 -30.89 -1.28
C ASN A 7 -7.77 -29.89 -2.10
N TYR A 8 -6.52 -29.65 -1.68
CA TYR A 8 -5.58 -28.72 -2.33
C TYR A 8 -5.50 -28.92 -3.85
N GLY A 9 -5.48 -30.16 -4.35
CA GLY A 9 -5.44 -30.43 -5.78
C GLY A 9 -6.69 -29.93 -6.53
N LYS A 10 -7.88 -30.08 -5.93
CA LYS A 10 -9.13 -29.53 -6.49
C LYS A 10 -9.18 -28.01 -6.38
N PHE A 11 -8.64 -27.47 -5.30
CA PHE A 11 -8.57 -26.02 -5.08
C PHE A 11 -7.71 -25.33 -6.16
N MET A 12 -6.48 -25.79 -6.36
CA MET A 12 -5.56 -25.23 -7.36
C MET A 12 -6.09 -25.41 -8.78
N HIS A 13 -6.70 -26.56 -9.08
CA HIS A 13 -7.34 -26.79 -10.38
C HIS A 13 -8.52 -25.84 -10.62
N GLY A 14 -9.31 -25.52 -9.60
CA GLY A 14 -10.41 -24.55 -9.69
C GLY A 14 -9.91 -23.12 -9.95
N LEU A 15 -8.84 -22.70 -9.25
CA LEU A 15 -8.22 -21.38 -9.49
C LEU A 15 -7.66 -21.25 -10.91
N MET A 16 -6.96 -22.29 -11.38
CA MET A 16 -6.42 -22.33 -12.74
C MET A 16 -7.53 -22.28 -13.80
N LYS A 17 -8.68 -22.91 -13.55
CA LYS A 17 -9.84 -22.90 -14.45
C LYS A 17 -10.51 -21.54 -14.56
N GLU A 18 -10.50 -20.76 -13.48
CA GLU A 18 -10.96 -19.36 -13.44
C GLU A 18 -9.85 -18.37 -13.83
N ASN A 19 -8.74 -18.86 -14.39
CA ASN A 19 -7.59 -18.07 -14.84
C ASN A 19 -6.92 -17.23 -13.74
N ILE A 20 -7.02 -17.67 -12.48
CA ILE A 20 -6.36 -17.06 -11.32
C ILE A 20 -5.04 -17.78 -11.11
N GLN A 21 -3.93 -17.11 -11.47
CA GLN A 21 -2.57 -17.62 -11.30
C GLN A 21 -1.94 -16.99 -10.06
N LEU A 22 -2.10 -17.65 -8.91
CA LEU A 22 -1.49 -17.22 -7.65
C LEU A 22 -0.32 -18.13 -7.30
N ASN A 23 0.80 -17.52 -6.87
CA ASN A 23 1.96 -18.24 -6.37
C ASN A 23 1.60 -19.00 -5.08
N ARG A 24 2.15 -20.21 -4.92
CA ARG A 24 1.96 -21.05 -3.73
C ARG A 24 2.38 -20.35 -2.43
N LYS A 25 3.39 -19.48 -2.47
CA LYS A 25 3.86 -18.68 -1.33
C LYS A 25 2.81 -17.64 -0.93
N VAL A 26 2.29 -16.89 -1.90
CA VAL A 26 1.22 -15.90 -1.70
C VAL A 26 -0.07 -16.56 -1.19
N LEU A 27 -0.41 -17.74 -1.70
CA LEU A 27 -1.56 -18.51 -1.19
C LEU A 27 -1.38 -18.96 0.26
N SER A 28 -0.15 -19.30 0.67
CA SER A 28 0.16 -19.64 2.07
C SER A 28 -0.03 -18.44 2.97
N GLU A 29 0.51 -17.28 2.58
CA GLU A 29 0.38 -16.02 3.33
C GLU A 29 -1.09 -15.58 3.46
N LEU A 30 -1.84 -15.60 2.36
CA LEU A 30 -3.27 -15.28 2.38
C LEU A 30 -4.05 -16.24 3.30
N SER A 31 -3.67 -17.51 3.36
CA SER A 31 -4.35 -18.49 4.22
C SER A 31 -4.09 -18.27 5.71
N MET A 32 -2.94 -17.69 6.07
CA MET A 32 -2.52 -17.47 7.45
C MET A 32 -2.95 -16.11 7.99
N HIS A 33 -2.88 -15.07 7.16
CA HIS A 33 -3.08 -13.68 7.58
C HIS A 33 -4.41 -13.08 7.08
N GLU A 34 -5.01 -13.65 6.04
CA GLU A 34 -6.19 -13.07 5.35
C GLU A 34 -7.34 -14.09 5.18
N PRO A 35 -7.99 -14.54 6.27
CA PRO A 35 -8.95 -15.65 6.23
C PRO A 35 -10.19 -15.35 5.37
N TYR A 36 -10.60 -14.07 5.24
CA TYR A 36 -11.75 -13.66 4.44
C TYR A 36 -11.44 -13.69 2.93
N SER A 37 -10.30 -13.14 2.53
CA SER A 37 -9.81 -13.17 1.16
C SER A 37 -9.52 -14.60 0.69
N PHE A 38 -8.91 -15.40 1.56
CA PHE A 38 -8.69 -16.82 1.28
C PHE A 38 -10.02 -17.59 1.15
N LYS A 39 -11.03 -17.27 1.97
CA LYS A 39 -12.37 -17.85 1.83
C LYS A 39 -13.03 -17.52 0.49
N ALA A 40 -12.87 -16.31 -0.01
CA ALA A 40 -13.36 -15.91 -1.33
C ALA A 40 -12.71 -16.74 -2.45
N LEU A 41 -11.38 -16.95 -2.39
CA LEU A 41 -10.67 -17.82 -3.34
C LEU A 41 -11.16 -19.27 -3.29
N VAL A 42 -11.42 -19.79 -2.08
CA VAL A 42 -11.98 -21.14 -1.89
C VAL A 42 -13.38 -21.26 -2.51
N ASP A 43 -14.19 -20.20 -2.44
CA ASP A 43 -15.52 -20.19 -3.03
C ASP A 43 -15.49 -20.05 -4.55
N ILE A 44 -14.62 -19.20 -5.10
CA ILE A 44 -14.37 -19.10 -6.55
C ILE A 44 -13.96 -20.47 -7.11
N SER A 45 -12.98 -21.11 -6.48
CA SER A 45 -12.50 -22.43 -6.88
C SER A 45 -13.57 -23.52 -6.80
N ARG A 46 -14.48 -23.47 -5.81
CA ARG A 46 -15.62 -24.40 -5.71
C ARG A 46 -16.64 -24.19 -6.82
N ASN A 47 -16.89 -22.93 -7.19
CA ASN A 47 -17.86 -22.55 -8.21
C ASN A 47 -17.39 -22.91 -9.63
N ALA A 48 -16.10 -23.15 -9.82
CA ALA A 48 -15.49 -23.59 -11.08
C ALA A 48 -15.88 -25.03 -11.50
N PHE A 49 -16.42 -25.87 -10.59
CA PHE A 49 -16.80 -27.26 -10.87
C PHE A 49 -18.33 -27.43 -11.03
N PRO A 50 -18.82 -28.01 -12.14
CA PRO A 50 -20.25 -28.28 -12.33
C PRO A 50 -20.72 -29.39 -11.38
N GLY A 51 -21.56 -29.03 -10.41
CA GLY A 51 -22.10 -29.93 -9.38
C GLY A 51 -22.31 -29.28 -8.00
N ASN A 52 -21.77 -28.07 -7.79
CA ASN A 52 -21.81 -27.39 -6.47
C ASN A 52 -22.45 -25.98 -6.52
N LYS A 53 -23.17 -25.65 -7.60
CA LYS A 53 -23.76 -24.31 -7.80
C LYS A 53 -24.90 -24.07 -6.82
N LYS A 54 -24.63 -23.38 -5.70
CA LYS A 54 -25.62 -22.47 -5.11
C LYS A 54 -25.47 -21.15 -5.84
N GLY A 55 -26.55 -20.69 -6.46
CA GLY A 55 -26.52 -19.63 -7.46
C GLY A 55 -25.90 -18.33 -6.94
N CYS A 56 -24.83 -17.91 -7.60
CA CYS A 56 -24.63 -16.52 -8.00
C CYS A 56 -24.22 -16.55 -9.48
N ARG A 57 -24.96 -15.81 -10.31
CA ARG A 57 -24.72 -15.69 -11.76
C ARG A 57 -23.79 -14.50 -12.01
N CYS A 58 -22.73 -14.77 -12.77
CA CYS A 58 -22.16 -13.99 -13.89
C CYS A 58 -21.00 -14.88 -14.42
N SER A 59 -20.89 -15.28 -15.69
CA SER A 59 -20.83 -14.49 -16.93
C SER A 59 -21.35 -15.29 -18.16
N PRO A 60 -21.33 -14.69 -19.37
CA PRO A 60 -20.38 -15.13 -20.42
C PRO A 60 -19.88 -13.96 -21.32
N LYS A 61 -18.78 -13.93 -22.08
CA LYS A 61 -17.61 -14.78 -22.40
C LYS A 61 -16.65 -13.89 -23.24
N ALA A 62 -15.35 -14.20 -23.22
CA ALA A 62 -14.29 -13.52 -23.99
C ALA A 62 -13.98 -14.17 -25.38
N ARG A 63 -13.16 -13.43 -26.17
CA ARG A 63 -12.22 -13.78 -27.29
C ARG A 63 -12.60 -13.17 -28.66
N VAL A 64 -11.70 -12.71 -29.55
CA VAL A 64 -10.40 -13.26 -30.04
C VAL A 64 -9.49 -12.17 -30.67
N ILE A 65 -8.21 -12.15 -30.27
CA ILE A 65 -6.89 -12.10 -30.99
C ILE A 65 -6.70 -11.25 -32.29
N SER A 66 -5.65 -10.41 -32.26
CA SER A 66 -4.51 -10.36 -33.22
C SER A 66 -4.26 -9.01 -33.91
N SER A 67 -3.17 -8.32 -33.54
CA SER A 67 -1.95 -8.19 -34.35
C SER A 67 -1.07 -7.05 -33.83
N LEU A 68 0.07 -7.43 -33.22
CA LEU A 68 1.22 -6.56 -33.04
C LEU A 68 1.77 -6.11 -34.40
N VAL A 69 2.36 -4.90 -34.45
CA VAL A 69 3.52 -4.46 -35.28
C VAL A 69 3.39 -3.01 -35.80
N VAL A 70 2.22 -2.37 -35.84
CA VAL A 70 2.11 -0.98 -36.36
C VAL A 70 1.91 0.09 -35.27
N VAL A 71 1.56 -0.29 -34.03
CA VAL A 71 1.28 0.64 -32.93
C VAL A 71 2.54 1.10 -32.15
N VAL A 72 3.65 0.38 -32.30
CA VAL A 72 4.87 0.59 -31.49
C VAL A 72 5.69 1.84 -31.89
N LEU A 73 5.35 2.53 -32.98
CA LEU A 73 6.16 3.65 -33.49
C LEU A 73 5.46 5.03 -33.59
N VAL A 74 4.15 5.16 -33.33
CA VAL A 74 3.42 6.42 -33.65
C VAL A 74 2.90 7.24 -32.46
N LEU A 75 2.88 6.78 -31.20
CA LEU A 75 2.28 7.62 -30.11
C LEU A 75 3.12 7.75 -28.84
N SER A 76 4.45 7.78 -28.97
CA SER A 76 5.37 8.05 -27.86
C SER A 76 5.40 9.53 -27.37
N ILE A 77 4.49 10.43 -27.80
CA ILE A 77 4.54 11.85 -27.40
C ILE A 77 3.17 12.48 -27.01
N GLN A 78 2.01 11.78 -27.06
CA GLN A 78 0.74 12.37 -26.59
C GLN A 78 -0.20 11.36 -25.91
N GLN A 79 0.14 10.95 -24.68
CA GLN A 79 -0.64 9.93 -23.96
C GLN A 79 -0.84 10.26 -22.47
N HIS A 80 -1.39 11.45 -22.16
CA HIS A 80 -1.78 11.81 -20.78
C HIS A 80 -3.23 12.30 -20.61
N VAL A 81 -4.10 12.31 -21.63
CA VAL A 81 -5.44 12.94 -21.49
C VAL A 81 -6.65 12.10 -21.96
N LEU A 82 -6.51 11.03 -22.74
CA LEU A 82 -7.69 10.38 -23.35
C LEU A 82 -7.59 8.84 -23.44
N GLN A 83 -7.82 8.11 -22.33
CA GLN A 83 -8.09 6.65 -22.36
C GLN A 83 -9.07 6.17 -21.26
N SER A 84 -10.27 6.77 -21.19
CA SER A 84 -11.39 6.17 -20.41
C SER A 84 -12.70 6.02 -21.19
N ALA A 85 -12.73 6.28 -22.50
CA ALA A 85 -14.00 6.50 -23.23
C ALA A 85 -14.43 5.41 -24.23
N ALA A 86 -13.91 4.18 -24.18
CA ALA A 86 -14.16 3.19 -25.26
C ALA A 86 -14.47 1.75 -24.81
N ILE A 87 -15.37 1.55 -23.83
CA ILE A 87 -15.89 0.20 -23.51
C ILE A 87 -17.42 0.03 -23.63
N PHE A 88 -18.25 1.10 -23.65
CA PHE A 88 -19.71 0.92 -23.70
C PHE A 88 -20.34 1.38 -25.02
N ALA A 89 -20.10 0.61 -26.09
CA ALA A 89 -20.85 0.76 -27.33
C ALA A 89 -21.21 -0.61 -27.92
N THR A 90 -22.11 -1.36 -27.26
CA THR A 90 -23.04 -2.29 -27.93
C THR A 90 -24.01 -2.92 -26.92
N VAL A 91 -25.30 -2.59 -27.08
CA VAL A 91 -26.50 -3.43 -26.89
C VAL A 91 -27.67 -2.49 -26.57
N ARG A 92 -28.45 -2.15 -27.60
CA ARG A 92 -29.77 -1.53 -27.49
C ARG A 92 -30.74 -2.46 -28.22
N ARG A 93 -31.92 -2.74 -27.61
CA ARG A 93 -33.17 -3.39 -28.10
C ARG A 93 -33.64 -4.45 -27.07
N HIS A 94 -34.85 -4.52 -26.49
CA HIS A 94 -36.15 -3.83 -26.61
C HIS A 94 -36.95 -4.06 -25.30
N GLY A 95 -37.80 -3.10 -24.88
CA GLY A 95 -38.90 -3.32 -23.93
C GLY A 95 -39.24 -2.06 -23.11
N PRO A 96 -40.51 -1.61 -23.02
CA PRO A 96 -40.87 -0.43 -22.26
C PRO A 96 -41.08 -0.79 -20.80
N PHE A 97 -40.21 -0.29 -19.94
CA PHE A 97 -40.44 -0.22 -18.50
C PHE A 97 -39.92 1.14 -18.05
N VAL A 98 -40.79 1.91 -17.41
CA VAL A 98 -40.43 3.20 -16.82
C VAL A 98 -39.54 2.88 -15.65
N GLU A 99 -38.24 3.12 -15.80
CA GLU A 99 -37.26 3.04 -14.74
C GLU A 99 -36.54 4.38 -14.68
N GLU A 100 -36.76 5.09 -13.57
CA GLU A 100 -36.05 6.29 -13.20
C GLU A 100 -34.58 5.90 -13.04
N THR A 101 -33.73 6.30 -13.99
CA THR A 101 -32.30 6.01 -13.99
C THR A 101 -31.64 6.75 -12.84
N ARG A 102 -31.47 6.08 -11.68
CA ARG A 102 -30.55 6.54 -10.64
C ARG A 102 -29.13 6.47 -11.21
N GLY A 103 -28.47 7.62 -11.29
CA GLY A 103 -27.06 7.70 -11.68
C GLY A 103 -26.17 7.20 -10.56
N ASP A 104 -25.21 6.33 -10.90
CA ASP A 104 -24.21 5.83 -9.95
C ASP A 104 -23.23 6.97 -9.61
N VAL A 105 -23.02 7.32 -8.34
CA VAL A 105 -22.01 8.32 -7.96
C VAL A 105 -20.78 7.62 -7.41
N LEU A 106 -19.59 7.96 -7.93
CA LEU A 106 -18.30 7.44 -7.48
C LEU A 106 -17.54 8.55 -6.76
N ILE A 107 -17.21 8.34 -5.49
CA ILE A 107 -16.29 9.22 -4.75
C ILE A 107 -14.95 8.51 -4.61
N THR A 108 -13.85 9.23 -4.88
CA THR A 108 -12.49 8.73 -4.69
C THR A 108 -11.56 9.82 -4.17
N GLY A 109 -10.51 9.42 -3.48
CA GLY A 109 -9.50 10.33 -2.93
C GLY A 109 -8.30 9.55 -2.42
N SER A 110 -7.38 10.25 -1.77
CA SER A 110 -6.20 9.64 -1.15
C SER A 110 -6.01 10.12 0.29
N VAL A 111 -5.24 9.34 1.05
CA VAL A 111 -4.81 9.67 2.42
C VAL A 111 -3.29 9.59 2.48
N PHE A 112 -2.64 10.65 2.96
CA PHE A 112 -1.20 10.73 3.14
C PHE A 112 -0.84 11.04 4.59
N CYS A 113 0.31 10.53 5.01
CA CYS A 113 0.97 10.92 6.24
C CYS A 113 1.74 12.21 6.01
N ASP A 114 1.34 13.28 6.69
CA ASP A 114 2.09 14.52 6.84
C ASP A 114 2.96 14.40 8.10
N GLN A 115 4.23 14.04 7.90
CA GLN A 115 5.16 13.76 8.99
C GLN A 115 5.67 15.03 9.68
N CYS A 116 5.64 16.14 8.97
CA CYS A 116 6.15 17.42 9.45
C CYS A 116 5.07 18.33 10.02
N LYS A 117 3.81 17.90 9.94
CA LYS A 117 2.63 18.63 10.40
C LYS A 117 2.54 20.02 9.76
N ASP A 118 2.98 20.15 8.51
CA ASP A 118 3.01 21.42 7.78
C ASP A 118 1.76 21.61 6.89
N GLY A 119 0.89 20.60 6.82
CA GLY A 119 -0.33 20.60 6.01
C GLY A 119 -0.07 20.36 4.53
N GLY A 120 1.16 20.04 4.14
CA GLY A 120 1.57 19.73 2.78
C GLY A 120 1.74 18.24 2.53
N ILE A 121 1.97 17.90 1.26
CA ILE A 121 2.52 16.60 0.87
C ILE A 121 3.77 16.89 0.09
N SER A 122 4.90 16.55 0.68
CA SER A 122 6.20 16.90 0.16
C SER A 122 7.10 15.66 0.13
N PRO A 123 7.63 15.31 -1.06
CA PRO A 123 8.67 14.29 -1.16
C PRO A 123 9.94 14.63 -0.38
N LEU A 124 10.15 15.91 -0.01
CA LEU A 124 11.27 16.35 0.83
C LEU A 124 11.02 16.10 2.31
N ASP A 125 9.77 16.12 2.74
CA ASP A 125 9.32 15.85 4.11
C ASP A 125 9.00 14.36 4.33
N ASN A 126 9.31 13.55 3.30
CA ASN A 126 9.16 12.10 3.27
C ASN A 126 7.70 11.65 3.46
N ASP A 127 6.73 12.50 3.16
CA ASP A 127 5.31 12.18 3.28
C ASP A 127 4.92 11.00 2.38
N TYR A 128 4.06 10.14 2.91
CA TYR A 128 3.78 8.85 2.29
C TYR A 128 2.30 8.46 2.37
N PRO A 129 1.79 7.66 1.42
CA PRO A 129 0.39 7.22 1.46
C PRO A 129 0.10 6.31 2.66
N LEU A 130 -1.05 6.49 3.31
CA LEU A 130 -1.48 5.64 4.42
C LEU A 130 -2.27 4.43 3.93
N TYR A 131 -1.77 3.23 4.20
CA TYR A 131 -2.43 1.97 3.86
C TYR A 131 -3.42 1.52 4.93
N ALA A 132 -4.53 0.89 4.48
CA ALA A 132 -5.55 0.29 5.33
C ALA A 132 -6.13 1.27 6.36
N LYS A 133 -6.12 2.56 6.01
CA LYS A 133 -6.61 3.64 6.85
C LYS A 133 -8.08 3.87 6.54
N GLU A 134 -8.86 4.00 7.60
CA GLU A 134 -10.29 4.21 7.51
C GLU A 134 -10.60 5.68 7.17
N VAL A 135 -11.56 5.85 6.27
CA VAL A 135 -12.08 7.12 5.78
C VAL A 135 -13.59 7.07 5.94
N SER A 136 -14.12 8.09 6.61
CA SER A 136 -15.55 8.31 6.73
C SER A 136 -15.97 9.39 5.75
N ILE A 137 -17.08 9.18 5.05
CA ILE A 137 -17.65 10.11 4.07
C ILE A 137 -19.05 10.49 4.54
N GLY A 138 -19.24 11.76 4.83
CA GLY A 138 -20.53 12.32 5.23
C GLY A 138 -21.09 13.24 4.16
N CYS A 139 -22.34 13.02 3.78
CA CYS A 139 -23.05 13.83 2.78
C CYS A 139 -24.29 14.46 3.39
N HIS A 140 -24.51 15.75 3.10
CA HIS A 140 -25.74 16.43 3.44
C HIS A 140 -26.73 16.31 2.28
N SER A 141 -27.86 15.63 2.46
CA SER A 141 -28.90 15.61 1.44
C SER A 141 -29.78 16.87 1.53
N ALA A 142 -30.29 17.33 0.39
CA ALA A 142 -31.28 18.40 0.30
C ALA A 142 -32.59 18.07 1.07
N ASP A 143 -32.87 16.79 1.31
CA ASP A 143 -34.04 16.28 2.01
C ASP A 143 -33.84 16.18 3.54
N GLY A 144 -32.68 16.58 4.06
CA GLY A 144 -32.32 16.47 5.48
C GLY A 144 -31.84 15.08 5.92
N GLU A 145 -31.77 14.11 4.99
CA GLU A 145 -31.18 12.80 5.24
C GLU A 145 -29.65 12.87 5.19
N HIS A 146 -28.98 12.46 6.27
CA HIS A 146 -27.51 12.41 6.33
C HIS A 146 -27.04 11.03 5.88
N VAL A 147 -26.34 10.97 4.75
CA VAL A 147 -25.68 9.73 4.32
C VAL A 147 -24.29 9.70 4.93
N LEU A 148 -24.05 8.73 5.81
CA LEU A 148 -22.74 8.43 6.37
C LEU A 148 -22.26 7.09 5.82
N VAL A 149 -21.15 7.12 5.10
CA VAL A 149 -20.41 5.92 4.72
C VAL A 149 -19.18 5.84 5.63
N ASP A 150 -19.16 4.81 6.47
CA ASP A 150 -18.08 4.54 7.39
C ASP A 150 -17.30 3.29 6.96
N GLY A 151 -16.06 3.14 7.39
CA GLY A 151 -15.30 1.92 7.09
C GLY A 151 -14.70 1.83 5.69
N VAL A 152 -14.58 2.92 4.93
CA VAL A 152 -13.87 2.88 3.64
C VAL A 152 -12.37 2.83 3.92
N THR A 153 -11.73 1.72 3.58
CA THR A 153 -10.29 1.55 3.83
C THR A 153 -9.46 1.91 2.60
N THR A 154 -8.36 2.63 2.81
CA THR A 154 -7.39 2.92 1.75
C THR A 154 -6.65 1.67 1.30
N ASP A 155 -6.33 1.62 0.00
CA ASP A 155 -5.41 0.67 -0.57
C ASP A 155 -3.95 1.04 -0.28
N TRP A 156 -3.01 0.25 -0.79
CA TRP A 156 -1.59 0.41 -0.53
C TRP A 156 -0.96 1.65 -1.18
N TYR A 157 -1.68 2.31 -2.11
CA TYR A 157 -1.33 3.64 -2.62
C TYR A 157 -1.97 4.76 -1.81
N GLY A 158 -2.62 4.44 -0.68
CA GLY A 158 -3.39 5.39 0.11
C GLY A 158 -4.67 5.84 -0.58
N THR A 159 -5.09 5.17 -1.66
CA THR A 159 -6.27 5.55 -2.44
C THR A 159 -7.49 4.86 -1.88
N TYR A 160 -8.61 5.57 -1.81
CA TYR A 160 -9.90 5.01 -1.46
C TYR A 160 -10.93 5.36 -2.53
N TRP A 161 -11.99 4.55 -2.59
CA TRP A 161 -13.15 4.83 -3.41
C TRP A 161 -14.38 4.18 -2.82
N THR A 162 -15.54 4.79 -3.05
CA THR A 162 -16.84 4.21 -2.71
C THR A 162 -17.90 4.65 -3.72
N ARG A 163 -19.00 3.92 -3.76
CA ARG A 163 -20.16 4.26 -4.58
C ARG A 163 -21.31 4.73 -3.70
N LEU A 164 -22.03 5.73 -4.19
CA LEU A 164 -23.20 6.32 -3.55
C LEU A 164 -24.36 6.36 -4.54
N ASP A 165 -25.57 6.24 -4.00
CA ASP A 165 -26.83 6.39 -4.75
C ASP A 165 -27.43 7.80 -4.58
N VAL A 166 -26.65 8.74 -4.03
CA VAL A 166 -27.05 10.13 -3.75
C VAL A 166 -26.10 11.10 -4.43
N ASN A 167 -26.58 12.32 -4.71
CA ASN A 167 -25.74 13.41 -5.20
C ASN A 167 -24.63 13.72 -4.19
N ALA A 168 -23.38 13.81 -4.68
CA ALA A 168 -22.21 14.02 -3.84
C ALA A 168 -21.68 15.46 -3.80
N SER A 169 -22.44 16.45 -4.32
CA SER A 169 -22.06 17.87 -4.26
C SER A 169 -21.73 18.38 -2.86
N ASP A 170 -22.44 17.85 -1.86
CA ASP A 170 -22.32 18.26 -0.45
C ASP A 170 -21.72 17.17 0.43
N CYS A 171 -20.91 16.29 -0.17
CA CYS A 171 -20.13 15.29 0.56
C CYS A 171 -18.79 15.86 1.03
N GLN A 172 -18.40 15.47 2.24
CA GLN A 172 -17.06 15.67 2.78
C GLN A 172 -16.50 14.33 3.23
N ALA A 173 -15.20 14.13 3.03
CA ALA A 173 -14.50 12.98 3.55
C ALA A 173 -13.53 13.42 4.66
N VAL A 174 -13.33 12.55 5.63
CA VAL A 174 -12.40 12.74 6.74
C VAL A 174 -11.70 11.42 7.05
N MET A 175 -10.43 11.49 7.42
CA MET A 175 -9.71 10.32 7.90
C MET A 175 -10.19 9.99 9.32
N SER A 176 -10.55 8.74 9.57
CA SER A 176 -11.04 8.31 10.88
C SER A 176 -9.86 8.14 11.85
N LEU A 177 -10.03 8.59 13.09
CA LEU A 177 -9.06 8.40 14.16
C LEU A 177 -9.23 7.00 14.76
N GLY A 178 -8.11 6.37 15.13
CA GLY A 178 -8.11 4.96 15.49
C GLY A 178 -8.26 4.02 14.28
N GLY A 179 -8.01 2.73 14.50
CA GLY A 179 -7.94 1.69 13.47
C GLY A 179 -6.69 0.81 13.65
N ASN A 180 -6.72 -0.42 13.12
CA ASN A 180 -5.67 -1.43 13.28
C ASN A 180 -4.34 -1.10 12.54
N SER A 181 -4.09 0.17 12.22
CA SER A 181 -2.89 0.56 11.49
C SER A 181 -1.76 0.80 12.49
N LEU A 182 -0.72 -0.04 12.41
CA LEU A 182 0.54 0.07 13.16
C LEU A 182 1.37 1.31 12.72
N THR A 183 0.74 2.33 12.14
CA THR A 183 1.39 3.54 11.63
C THR A 183 1.29 4.65 12.66
N TYR A 184 2.44 5.27 12.97
CA TYR A 184 2.56 6.41 13.90
C TYR A 184 1.90 7.70 13.39
N CYS A 185 1.20 7.64 12.24
CA CYS A 185 0.63 8.77 11.52
C CYS A 185 -0.89 8.66 11.41
N GLY A 186 -1.52 8.18 12.48
CA GLY A 186 -2.96 8.06 12.63
C GLY A 186 -3.48 8.65 13.95
N GLU A 187 -2.62 9.38 14.67
CA GLU A 187 -2.91 10.02 15.97
C GLU A 187 -3.74 11.29 15.80
N GLU A 188 -3.49 12.03 14.72
CA GLU A 188 -4.25 13.21 14.35
C GLU A 188 -4.73 13.10 12.90
N ALA A 189 -5.90 13.67 12.64
CA ALA A 189 -6.49 13.77 11.31
C ALA A 189 -6.50 15.24 10.88
N GLY A 190 -6.06 15.47 9.66
CA GLY A 190 -6.17 16.76 8.99
C GLY A 190 -7.64 17.16 8.77
N PRO A 191 -7.86 18.37 8.21
CA PRO A 191 -9.21 18.87 7.97
C PRO A 191 -9.99 17.97 7.01
N SER A 192 -11.32 17.93 7.19
CA SER A 192 -12.21 17.30 6.23
C SER A 192 -12.10 18.00 4.87
N GLN A 193 -12.20 17.21 3.81
CA GLN A 193 -12.07 17.69 2.44
C GLN A 193 -13.37 17.49 1.69
N GLN A 194 -13.75 18.49 0.89
CA GLN A 194 -14.98 18.46 0.13
C GLN A 194 -14.81 17.65 -1.15
N ALA A 195 -15.81 16.82 -1.46
CA ALA A 195 -15.90 16.13 -2.73
C ALA A 195 -16.21 17.14 -3.84
N ARG A 196 -15.42 17.11 -4.93
CA ARG A 196 -15.61 17.96 -6.10
C ARG A 196 -15.86 17.10 -7.33
N LEU A 197 -16.87 17.44 -8.12
CA LEU A 197 -17.12 16.75 -9.39
C LEU A 197 -15.91 16.93 -10.31
N ALA A 198 -15.22 15.84 -10.61
CA ALA A 198 -14.08 15.83 -11.51
C ALA A 198 -14.56 15.73 -12.96
N PHE A 199 -15.41 14.75 -13.26
CA PHE A 199 -15.98 14.54 -14.58
C PHE A 199 -17.19 13.59 -14.54
N ARG A 200 -18.00 13.64 -15.61
CA ARG A 200 -19.12 12.72 -15.85
C ARG A 200 -18.72 11.69 -16.91
N ILE A 201 -18.92 10.40 -16.63
CA ILE A 201 -18.75 9.32 -17.60
C ILE A 201 -20.06 8.57 -17.73
N ASN A 202 -20.72 8.66 -18.89
CA ASN A 202 -22.05 8.09 -19.13
C ASN A 202 -23.07 8.61 -18.10
N ASP A 203 -23.64 7.71 -17.28
CA ASP A 203 -24.60 7.98 -16.20
C ASP A 203 -23.92 7.95 -14.81
N THR A 204 -22.59 8.04 -14.76
CA THR A 204 -21.80 8.03 -13.52
C THR A 204 -21.12 9.37 -13.27
N ASP A 205 -21.37 9.94 -12.09
CA ASP A 205 -20.70 11.17 -11.64
C ASP A 205 -19.48 10.80 -10.81
N VAL A 206 -18.30 11.24 -11.24
CA VAL A 206 -17.04 10.96 -10.53
C VAL A 206 -16.61 12.19 -9.75
N TYR A 207 -16.61 12.06 -8.44
CA TYR A 207 -16.15 13.06 -7.49
C TYR A 207 -14.78 12.70 -6.95
N THR A 208 -13.90 13.68 -6.90
CA THR A 208 -12.58 13.58 -6.26
C THR A 208 -12.57 14.39 -4.98
N VAL A 209 -11.96 13.84 -3.95
CA VAL A 209 -11.68 14.54 -2.70
C VAL A 209 -10.20 14.94 -2.71
N ASP A 210 -9.91 16.19 -2.33
CA ASP A 210 -8.55 16.63 -2.06
C ASP A 210 -7.90 15.72 -0.99
N THR A 211 -6.58 15.55 -1.05
CA THR A 211 -5.90 14.55 -0.21
C THR A 211 -6.15 14.78 1.27
N LEU A 212 -6.59 13.73 1.97
CA LEU A 212 -6.73 13.72 3.42
C LEU A 212 -5.35 13.51 4.06
N LEU A 213 -5.12 14.15 5.20
CA LEU A 213 -3.86 14.04 5.93
C LEU A 213 -4.07 13.27 7.23
N GLY A 214 -3.19 12.31 7.49
CA GLY A 214 -2.93 11.79 8.82
C GLY A 214 -1.64 12.40 9.34
N GLN A 215 -1.58 12.63 10.64
CA GLN A 215 -0.44 13.28 11.29
C GLN A 215 0.01 12.48 12.51
N PRO A 216 1.32 12.51 12.82
CA PRO A 216 1.83 11.98 14.07
C PRO A 216 1.48 12.88 15.26
N ALA A 217 1.58 12.34 16.48
CA ALA A 217 1.42 13.12 17.70
C ALA A 217 2.43 14.29 17.77
N GLN A 218 3.66 14.07 17.29
CA GLN A 218 4.71 15.08 17.19
C GLN A 218 5.37 15.01 15.82
N SER A 219 5.79 16.16 15.29
CA SER A 219 6.51 16.22 14.01
C SER A 219 7.81 15.42 14.10
N MET A 220 8.17 14.80 12.98
CA MET A 220 9.35 13.95 12.95
C MET A 220 10.65 14.78 13.12
N PRO A 221 11.68 14.26 13.80
CA PRO A 221 12.89 15.04 14.11
C PRO A 221 13.69 15.51 12.89
N PHE A 222 13.49 14.89 11.72
CA PHE A 222 14.14 15.25 10.47
C PHE A 222 13.48 16.44 9.76
N CYS A 223 12.29 16.84 10.19
CA CYS A 223 11.59 17.99 9.63
C CYS A 223 12.40 19.25 9.90
N LEU A 224 12.49 20.13 8.90
CA LEU A 224 13.15 21.42 9.07
C LEU A 224 12.41 22.18 10.17
N ARG A 225 13.09 22.44 11.29
CA ARG A 225 12.52 23.24 12.38
C ARG A 225 12.18 24.63 11.86
N SER A 226 10.92 24.89 11.55
CA SER A 226 10.42 26.26 11.64
C SER A 226 10.45 26.64 13.11
N SER A 227 11.40 27.47 13.49
CA SER A 227 11.52 28.01 14.84
C SER A 227 10.20 28.65 15.27
N SER A 228 9.42 27.97 16.11
CA SER A 228 8.40 28.59 16.95
C SER A 228 8.39 27.89 18.32
N LEU A 229 8.04 28.68 19.33
CA LEU A 229 8.55 28.57 20.69
C LEU A 229 8.24 27.24 21.37
N ALA A 230 9.23 26.76 22.11
CA ALA A 230 9.06 25.76 23.15
C ALA A 230 7.90 26.11 24.08
N SER A 231 7.00 25.15 24.28
CA SER A 231 6.30 24.99 25.54
C SER A 231 6.77 23.69 26.20
N ALA A 232 6.91 23.78 27.51
CA ALA A 232 7.72 22.95 28.41
C ALA A 232 7.33 21.46 28.47
N PRO A 233 8.20 20.59 29.03
CA PRO A 233 7.84 19.20 29.30
C PRO A 233 6.89 19.12 30.49
N ASP A 234 5.76 18.42 30.34
CA ASP A 234 4.91 18.03 31.47
C ASP A 234 5.24 16.58 31.87
N PRO A 235 5.35 16.26 33.17
CA PRO A 235 5.88 14.99 33.61
C PRO A 235 4.76 14.00 33.98
N PHE A 236 5.04 12.71 33.74
CA PHE A 236 4.29 11.53 34.22
C PHE A 236 2.90 11.29 33.62
N VAL A 237 2.84 10.35 32.67
CA VAL A 237 1.70 9.43 32.57
C VAL A 237 2.23 8.02 32.84
N GLN A 238 1.70 7.38 33.88
CA GLN A 238 2.08 6.03 34.29
C GLN A 238 1.46 5.01 33.34
N ASP A 239 2.31 4.23 32.68
CA ASP A 239 1.93 3.07 31.88
C ASP A 239 1.26 1.98 32.72
N THR A 240 0.16 1.44 32.20
CA THR A 240 -0.32 0.11 32.58
C THR A 240 0.26 -0.92 31.61
N PRO A 241 0.71 -2.10 32.10
CA PRO A 241 1.54 -2.99 31.30
C PRO A 241 0.70 -3.76 30.28
N LEU A 242 0.88 -3.43 29.00
CA LEU A 242 0.61 -4.37 27.93
C LEU A 242 1.61 -5.54 28.05
N VAL A 243 1.08 -6.75 27.94
CA VAL A 243 1.84 -8.00 27.95
C VAL A 243 2.93 -7.93 26.88
N MET A 244 4.19 -7.83 27.32
CA MET A 244 5.35 -7.82 26.43
C MET A 244 5.49 -9.17 25.72
N LEU A 245 5.32 -9.16 24.40
CA LEU A 245 6.06 -10.08 23.52
C LEU A 245 7.57 -9.73 23.60
N PRO A 246 8.47 -10.70 23.37
CA PRO A 246 9.86 -10.59 23.81
C PRO A 246 10.54 -9.33 23.26
N LYS A 247 11.25 -8.62 24.15
CA LYS A 247 12.07 -7.43 23.90
C LYS A 247 12.98 -7.66 22.69
N THR A 248 12.55 -7.28 21.50
CA THR A 248 13.47 -7.03 20.39
C THR A 248 14.25 -5.75 20.72
N PRO A 249 15.59 -5.75 20.65
CA PRO A 249 16.37 -4.54 20.87
C PRO A 249 15.99 -3.47 19.85
N ILE A 250 15.72 -2.26 20.33
CA ILE A 250 15.46 -1.11 19.45
C ILE A 250 16.82 -0.66 18.90
N SER A 251 17.04 -0.89 17.61
CA SER A 251 18.34 -0.74 16.94
C SER A 251 18.16 -0.30 15.50
N ALA A 252 19.10 0.49 14.99
CA ALA A 252 19.28 0.77 13.58
C ALA A 252 20.76 0.58 13.22
N CYS A 253 21.02 -0.31 12.26
CA CYS A 253 22.35 -0.72 11.87
C CYS A 253 22.65 -0.39 10.42
N SER A 254 23.88 0.04 10.15
CA SER A 254 24.36 0.27 8.80
C SER A 254 24.62 -1.04 8.05
N HIS A 255 24.77 -0.96 6.73
CA HIS A 255 25.01 -2.12 5.88
C HIS A 255 26.31 -2.85 6.25
N GLU A 256 27.34 -2.13 6.72
CA GLU A 256 28.61 -2.73 7.15
C GLU A 256 28.43 -3.61 8.38
N MET A 257 27.47 -3.30 9.25
CA MET A 257 27.17 -4.15 10.41
C MET A 257 26.47 -5.43 9.95
N TRP A 258 25.49 -5.33 9.07
CA TRP A 258 24.75 -6.49 8.55
C TRP A 258 25.60 -7.46 7.71
N THR A 259 26.69 -6.99 7.10
CA THR A 259 27.60 -7.86 6.33
C THR A 259 28.60 -8.65 7.18
N ARG A 260 28.71 -8.37 8.48
CA ARG A 260 29.63 -9.11 9.36
C ARG A 260 29.11 -10.51 9.67
N PRO A 261 29.96 -11.55 9.57
CA PRO A 261 29.55 -12.93 9.80
C PRO A 261 29.11 -13.17 11.25
N GLU A 262 29.65 -12.40 12.20
CA GLU A 262 29.29 -12.46 13.62
C GLU A 262 27.83 -12.06 13.91
N TYR A 263 27.13 -11.39 12.98
CA TYR A 263 25.73 -10.98 13.13
C TYR A 263 24.78 -11.69 12.16
N ALA A 264 25.25 -12.70 11.42
CA ALA A 264 24.49 -13.35 10.35
C ALA A 264 23.17 -14.00 10.81
N CYS A 265 23.07 -14.44 12.07
CA CYS A 265 21.86 -15.02 12.64
C CYS A 265 20.68 -14.04 12.72
N HIS A 266 20.95 -12.72 12.75
CA HIS A 266 19.92 -11.68 12.86
C HIS A 266 19.23 -11.34 11.54
N TRP A 267 19.70 -11.89 10.43
CA TRP A 267 19.06 -11.78 9.12
C TRP A 267 17.64 -12.38 9.11
N GLY A 268 17.35 -13.28 10.07
CA GLY A 268 16.01 -13.77 10.34
C GLY A 268 15.39 -14.48 9.13
N VAL A 269 14.32 -13.89 8.59
CA VAL A 269 13.51 -14.46 7.48
C VAL A 269 14.13 -14.17 6.11
N ALA A 270 14.89 -13.08 5.97
CA ALA A 270 15.60 -12.76 4.74
C ALA A 270 17.00 -13.33 4.86
N GLN A 271 17.26 -14.51 4.27
CA GLN A 271 18.60 -15.10 4.29
C GLN A 271 19.55 -14.42 3.30
N PRO A 272 20.88 -14.45 3.52
CA PRO A 272 21.88 -13.87 2.62
C PRO A 272 21.73 -14.21 1.14
N ASP A 273 21.34 -15.44 0.84
CA ASP A 273 21.16 -15.99 -0.52
C ASP A 273 19.77 -15.71 -1.12
N THR A 274 18.86 -15.10 -0.35
CA THR A 274 17.53 -14.71 -0.83
C THR A 274 17.67 -13.77 -2.01
N LYS A 275 16.85 -13.95 -3.06
CA LYS A 275 16.95 -13.13 -4.27
C LYS A 275 16.32 -11.76 -4.06
N VAL A 276 17.01 -10.73 -4.53
CA VAL A 276 16.52 -9.34 -4.58
C VAL A 276 15.19 -9.26 -5.32
N ALA A 277 15.06 -10.00 -6.42
CA ALA A 277 13.83 -10.10 -7.19
C ALA A 277 12.66 -10.70 -6.41
N ASP A 278 12.90 -11.67 -5.53
CA ASP A 278 11.85 -12.31 -4.72
C ASP A 278 11.33 -11.40 -3.61
N VAL A 279 12.18 -10.49 -3.14
CA VAL A 279 11.85 -9.56 -2.04
C VAL A 279 11.21 -8.29 -2.57
N PHE A 280 11.85 -7.64 -3.56
CA PHE A 280 11.43 -6.34 -4.07
C PHE A 280 10.59 -6.43 -5.35
N GLY A 281 10.41 -7.62 -5.91
CA GLY A 281 9.51 -7.89 -7.03
C GLY A 281 10.06 -7.53 -8.41
N GLU A 282 9.16 -7.45 -9.39
CA GLU A 282 9.50 -7.38 -10.82
C GLU A 282 10.34 -6.16 -11.22
N ASN A 283 10.13 -4.99 -10.59
CA ASN A 283 10.93 -3.81 -10.88
C ASN A 283 12.39 -4.04 -10.49
N ALA A 284 12.63 -4.70 -9.36
CA ALA A 284 13.97 -5.05 -8.93
C ALA A 284 14.58 -6.13 -9.84
N ALA A 285 13.79 -7.15 -10.22
CA ALA A 285 14.23 -8.16 -11.18
C ALA A 285 14.66 -7.55 -12.52
N LYS A 286 13.91 -6.55 -13.02
CA LYS A 286 14.22 -5.83 -14.25
C LYS A 286 15.54 -5.08 -14.19
N TRP A 287 15.86 -4.48 -13.05
CA TRP A 287 17.03 -3.60 -12.91
C TRP A 287 18.29 -4.32 -12.41
N TYR A 288 18.13 -5.31 -11.53
CA TYR A 288 19.22 -6.00 -10.87
C TYR A 288 19.41 -7.44 -11.36
N GLY A 289 18.47 -7.95 -12.15
CA GLY A 289 18.41 -9.36 -12.56
C GLY A 289 17.69 -10.22 -11.53
N THR A 290 17.42 -11.48 -11.90
CA THR A 290 16.77 -12.48 -11.03
C THR A 290 17.74 -13.18 -10.10
N GLU A 291 19.03 -13.18 -10.44
CA GLU A 291 20.03 -13.98 -9.74
C GLU A 291 20.72 -13.25 -8.59
N MET A 292 20.61 -11.92 -8.54
CA MET A 292 21.23 -11.11 -7.48
C MET A 292 20.62 -11.46 -6.13
N ASP A 293 21.47 -11.85 -5.19
CA ASP A 293 21.07 -12.11 -3.81
C ASP A 293 21.21 -10.88 -2.91
N LEU A 294 20.59 -10.93 -1.73
CA LEU A 294 20.58 -9.81 -0.78
C LEU A 294 21.99 -9.48 -0.28
N PHE A 295 22.85 -10.48 -0.06
CA PHE A 295 24.21 -10.26 0.41
C PHE A 295 25.08 -9.54 -0.63
N GLN A 296 24.95 -9.93 -1.91
CA GLN A 296 25.55 -9.22 -3.03
C GLN A 296 24.99 -7.80 -3.15
N GLY A 297 23.68 -7.63 -2.99
CA GLY A 297 23.04 -6.32 -3.01
C GLY A 297 23.55 -5.38 -1.92
N LEU A 298 23.84 -5.89 -0.72
CA LEU A 298 24.44 -5.12 0.39
C LEU A 298 25.87 -4.65 0.12
N GLN A 299 26.62 -5.31 -0.76
CA GLN A 299 27.95 -4.81 -1.14
C GLN A 299 27.84 -3.45 -1.86
N GLY A 300 26.67 -3.17 -2.47
CA GLY A 300 26.40 -1.94 -3.18
C GLY A 300 27.26 -1.75 -4.42
N GLY A 301 27.58 -0.50 -4.72
CA GLY A 301 28.39 -0.09 -5.87
C GLY A 301 28.25 1.40 -6.15
N ASP A 302 28.82 1.84 -7.28
CA ASP A 302 29.01 3.26 -7.56
C ASP A 302 27.84 3.90 -8.33
N ASP A 303 26.91 3.09 -8.84
CA ASP A 303 25.71 3.59 -9.50
C ASP A 303 24.54 3.77 -8.54
N TYR A 304 23.68 4.74 -8.83
CA TYR A 304 22.57 5.11 -7.95
C TYR A 304 21.62 3.96 -7.61
N ARG A 305 21.49 2.95 -8.48
CA ARG A 305 20.61 1.81 -8.20
C ARG A 305 21.24 0.86 -7.22
N LYS A 306 22.55 0.63 -7.30
CA LYS A 306 23.26 -0.18 -6.30
C LYS A 306 23.35 0.52 -4.96
N ILE A 307 23.47 1.85 -4.93
CA ILE A 307 23.36 2.64 -3.70
C ILE A 307 21.96 2.48 -3.09
N LEU A 308 20.90 2.70 -3.88
CA LEU A 308 19.52 2.46 -3.45
C LEU A 308 19.30 1.04 -2.93
N LEU A 309 19.82 0.04 -3.65
CA LEU A 309 19.67 -1.37 -3.28
C LEU A 309 20.33 -1.67 -1.93
N ARG A 310 21.56 -1.23 -1.73
CA ARG A 310 22.28 -1.43 -0.47
C ARG A 310 21.53 -0.82 0.70
N GLU A 311 21.13 0.45 0.58
CA GLU A 311 20.44 1.13 1.67
C GLU A 311 19.03 0.58 1.91
N GLY A 312 18.33 0.18 0.84
CA GLY A 312 17.02 -0.46 0.93
C GLY A 312 17.05 -1.85 1.55
N ILE A 313 18.04 -2.70 1.22
CA ILE A 313 18.22 -4.00 1.90
C ILE A 313 18.56 -3.78 3.38
N THR A 314 19.40 -2.81 3.68
CA THR A 314 19.75 -2.45 5.06
C THR A 314 18.53 -2.01 5.85
N ALA A 315 17.68 -1.16 5.26
CA ALA A 315 16.43 -0.72 5.86
C ALA A 315 15.46 -1.89 6.06
N LEU A 316 15.44 -2.85 5.13
CA LEU A 316 14.63 -4.06 5.25
C LEU A 316 15.07 -4.91 6.46
N LEU A 317 16.37 -5.17 6.59
CA LEU A 317 16.91 -5.95 7.72
C LEU A 317 16.66 -5.24 9.06
N ASN A 318 16.86 -3.92 9.12
CA ASN A 318 16.51 -3.12 10.29
C ASN A 318 15.01 -3.22 10.61
N SER A 319 14.12 -3.20 9.61
CA SER A 319 12.67 -3.33 9.80
C SER A 319 12.24 -4.69 10.34
N TYR A 320 12.97 -5.76 10.00
CA TYR A 320 12.71 -7.11 10.52
C TYR A 320 13.21 -7.29 11.94
N TYR A 321 14.36 -6.71 12.26
CA TYR A 321 14.97 -6.84 13.57
C TYR A 321 14.32 -5.92 14.61
N ASN A 322 13.91 -4.72 14.20
CA ASN A 322 13.35 -3.70 15.07
C ASN A 322 11.96 -3.27 14.58
N THR A 323 10.92 -3.66 15.34
CA THR A 323 9.52 -3.31 15.06
C THR A 323 9.22 -1.81 15.17
N GLN A 324 10.11 -1.03 15.79
CA GLN A 324 10.04 0.43 15.89
C GLN A 324 11.00 1.14 14.92
N PHE A 325 11.56 0.43 13.95
CA PHE A 325 12.41 1.05 12.94
C PHE A 325 11.60 2.06 12.11
N THR A 326 12.24 3.17 11.74
CA THR A 326 11.61 4.31 11.05
C THR A 326 10.81 3.91 9.82
N TYR A 327 11.26 2.88 9.08
CA TYR A 327 10.54 2.32 7.95
C TYR A 327 10.04 0.91 8.25
N PRO A 328 8.73 0.71 8.50
CA PRO A 328 8.17 -0.64 8.55
C PRO A 328 8.45 -1.39 7.24
N THR A 329 8.53 -2.72 7.29
CA THR A 329 8.93 -3.56 6.13
C THR A 329 8.20 -3.20 4.84
N LEU A 330 6.87 -3.05 4.89
CA LEU A 330 6.08 -2.71 3.70
C LEU A 330 6.46 -1.35 3.10
N HIS A 331 6.87 -0.37 3.92
CA HIS A 331 7.32 0.94 3.45
C HIS A 331 8.70 0.87 2.79
N VAL A 332 9.59 0.00 3.28
CA VAL A 332 10.86 -0.27 2.60
C VAL A 332 10.59 -0.85 1.20
N LEU A 333 9.67 -1.81 1.10
CA LEU A 333 9.31 -2.44 -0.17
C LEU A 333 8.66 -1.45 -1.16
N ASP A 334 7.75 -0.58 -0.70
CA ASP A 334 7.14 0.45 -1.56
C ASP A 334 8.15 1.53 -1.96
N GLY A 335 8.90 2.07 -1.01
CA GLY A 335 9.93 3.09 -1.25
C GLY A 335 10.94 2.63 -2.31
N MET A 336 11.40 1.38 -2.19
CA MET A 336 12.25 0.74 -3.21
C MET A 336 11.57 0.66 -4.57
N ASN A 337 10.35 0.12 -4.63
CA ASN A 337 9.63 -0.04 -5.89
C ASN A 337 9.29 1.29 -6.57
N ARG A 338 8.93 2.32 -5.79
CA ARG A 338 8.67 3.69 -6.26
C ARG A 338 9.95 4.32 -6.80
N ALA A 339 11.05 4.23 -6.06
CA ALA A 339 12.35 4.74 -6.47
C ALA A 339 12.85 4.10 -7.77
N LEU A 340 12.65 2.79 -7.96
CA LEU A 340 13.03 2.06 -9.17
C LEU A 340 12.20 2.40 -10.41
N ARG A 341 10.99 2.94 -10.24
CA ARG A 341 10.17 3.47 -11.33
C ARG A 341 10.42 4.96 -11.60
N GLY A 342 11.07 5.64 -10.66
CA GLY A 342 11.33 7.08 -10.68
C GLY A 342 12.58 7.47 -11.47
N THR A 343 12.95 8.73 -11.30
CA THR A 343 14.19 9.30 -11.86
C THR A 343 15.42 8.92 -11.03
N PRO A 344 16.64 9.01 -11.58
CA PRO A 344 17.86 8.77 -10.80
C PRO A 344 17.96 9.63 -9.54
N GLN A 345 17.48 10.87 -9.60
CA GLN A 345 17.49 11.79 -8.46
C GLN A 345 16.52 11.33 -7.35
N GLN A 346 15.34 10.83 -7.71
CA GLN A 346 14.40 10.24 -6.76
C GLN A 346 14.97 8.97 -6.12
N ALA A 347 15.67 8.14 -6.90
CA ALA A 347 16.32 6.94 -6.40
C ALA A 347 17.44 7.26 -5.40
N LEU A 348 18.30 8.24 -5.70
CA LEU A 348 19.34 8.70 -4.78
C LEU A 348 18.74 9.33 -3.51
N LEU A 349 17.67 10.11 -3.64
CA LEU A 349 17.00 10.71 -2.50
C LEU A 349 16.43 9.63 -1.57
N MET A 350 15.75 8.61 -2.12
CA MET A 350 15.27 7.48 -1.33
C MET A 350 16.40 6.71 -0.67
N ALA A 351 17.52 6.49 -1.38
CA ALA A 351 18.69 5.84 -0.82
C ALA A 351 19.26 6.62 0.38
N LEU A 352 19.37 7.94 0.27
CA LEU A 352 19.82 8.82 1.36
C LEU A 352 18.87 8.75 2.57
N TRP A 353 17.57 8.66 2.33
CA TRP A 353 16.59 8.52 3.42
C TRP A 353 16.73 7.18 4.15
N PHE A 354 16.92 6.10 3.42
CA PHE A 354 17.23 4.81 4.02
C PHE A 354 18.56 4.85 4.78
N GLU A 355 19.62 5.40 4.21
CA GLU A 355 20.93 5.56 4.86
C GLU A 355 20.81 6.28 6.20
N LYS A 356 20.09 7.42 6.23
CA LYS A 356 19.81 8.16 7.46
C LYS A 356 19.10 7.29 8.50
N ALA A 357 18.02 6.62 8.13
CA ALA A 357 17.31 5.73 9.04
C ALA A 357 18.21 4.59 9.54
N ASN A 358 19.01 3.98 8.65
CA ASN A 358 19.94 2.90 8.96
C ASN A 358 21.03 3.32 9.95
N SER A 359 21.40 4.60 9.97
CA SER A 359 22.35 5.16 10.95
C SER A 359 21.73 5.47 12.32
N GLY A 360 20.41 5.31 12.48
CA GLY A 360 19.68 5.76 13.67
C GLY A 360 19.54 7.28 13.74
N TYR A 361 19.66 7.98 12.61
CA TYR A 361 19.50 9.43 12.58
C TYR A 361 18.05 9.81 12.91
N GLY A 362 17.87 10.60 13.97
CA GLY A 362 16.55 11.06 14.41
C GLY A 362 15.81 10.10 15.36
N SER A 363 16.41 8.97 15.75
CA SER A 363 15.83 8.08 16.76
C SER A 363 16.32 8.38 18.18
N SER A 364 15.48 8.11 19.18
CA SER A 364 15.80 8.22 20.61
C SER A 364 16.59 7.03 21.19
N PHE A 365 16.96 6.06 20.34
CA PHE A 365 17.63 4.80 20.70
C PHE A 365 19.06 4.73 20.13
N PRO A 366 19.96 3.92 20.73
CA PRO A 366 21.36 3.84 20.33
C PRO A 366 21.57 3.39 18.87
N SER A 367 22.63 3.88 18.24
CA SER A 367 23.07 3.42 16.92
C SER A 367 23.64 2.01 17.02
N CYS A 368 22.99 1.09 16.31
CA CYS A 368 23.27 -0.35 16.17
C CYS A 368 23.57 -1.15 17.45
N VAL A 369 22.57 -1.91 17.91
CA VAL A 369 22.67 -2.95 18.94
C VAL A 369 22.38 -4.32 18.33
N LEU A 370 23.43 -4.99 17.86
CA LEU A 370 23.41 -6.39 17.45
C LEU A 370 24.33 -7.20 18.36
N ASP A 371 23.79 -8.22 18.99
CA ASP A 371 24.60 -9.16 19.78
C ASP A 371 25.27 -10.18 18.85
N PRO A 372 26.55 -10.54 19.05
CA PRO A 372 27.17 -11.59 18.26
C PRO A 372 26.41 -12.91 18.38
N CYS A 373 26.27 -13.60 17.25
CA CYS A 373 25.70 -14.94 17.19
C CYS A 373 26.56 -15.90 18.01
N SER A 374 25.90 -16.67 18.89
CA SER A 374 26.54 -17.63 19.80
C SER A 374 27.01 -18.90 19.11
#